data_AF-A0A7M3LTD4-F1
#
_entry.id   AF-A0A7M3LTD4-F1
#
_cell.length_a   1.000
_cell.length_b   1.000
_cell.length_c   1.000
_cell.angle_alpha   90.00
_cell.angle_beta   90.00
_cell.angle_gamma   90.00
#
_symmetry.space_group_name_H-M   'P 1'
#
loop_
_entity.id
_entity.type
_entity.pdbx_description
1 polymer ?
#
loop_
_entity_poly.entity_id
_entity_poly.type
_entity_poly.pdbx_seq_one_letter_code
_entity_poly.pdbx_strand_id
1 'polypeptide(L)'
;MSWAWEYEPTEESVVGGAPPALVVEVEKRADEIVRAAEALYLDGTAYQGPSPSGENVLVPGGMFVCQVVPRHERVYILQVSAW
;
A
#
# COMPACT_ATOMS: atom_id res chain seq x y z
N MET A 1 -16.36 -3.91 5.77
CA MET A 1 -15.37 -4.77 5.08
C MET A 1 -14.02 -4.52 5.75
N SER A 2 -13.15 -5.52 5.82
CA SER A 2 -11.97 -5.49 6.67
C SER A 2 -10.74 -4.88 5.99
N TRP A 3 -10.73 -4.71 4.66
CA TRP A 3 -9.57 -4.25 3.90
C TRP A 3 -9.07 -2.86 4.32
N ALA A 4 -7.75 -2.71 4.43
CA ALA A 4 -7.09 -1.47 4.81
C ALA A 4 -5.63 -1.42 4.30
N TRP A 5 -4.96 -0.30 4.46
CA TRP A 5 -3.52 -0.17 4.26
C TRP A 5 -2.81 0.22 5.56
N GLU A 6 -1.54 -0.14 5.68
CA GLU A 6 -0.69 0.15 6.84
C GLU A 6 0.73 0.48 6.38
N TYR A 7 1.43 1.35 7.12
CA TYR A 7 2.88 1.49 6.99
C TYR A 7 3.58 0.34 7.71
N GLU A 8 4.55 -0.30 7.08
CA GLU A 8 5.33 -1.39 7.68
C GLU A 8 6.84 -1.08 7.57
N PRO A 9 7.58 -0.97 8.70
CA PRO A 9 7.15 -1.23 10.07
C PRO A 9 6.42 -0.08 10.76
N THR A 10 6.68 1.17 10.37
CA THR A 10 6.03 2.37 10.93
C THR A 10 6.04 3.50 9.90
N GLU A 11 5.14 4.47 10.04
CA GLU A 11 5.13 5.67 9.20
C GLU A 11 6.47 6.40 9.22
N GLU A 12 7.06 6.62 10.40
CA GLU A 12 8.33 7.34 10.54
C GLU A 12 9.46 6.67 9.72
N SER A 13 9.56 5.33 9.81
CA SER A 13 10.56 4.57 9.06
C SER A 13 10.30 4.54 7.56
N VAL A 14 9.03 4.53 7.15
CA VAL A 14 8.63 4.35 5.74
C VAL A 14 8.65 5.68 4.98
N VAL A 15 8.16 6.74 5.61
CA VAL A 15 8.10 8.10 5.05
C VAL A 15 9.48 8.75 5.04
N GLY A 16 10.32 8.48 6.05
CA GLY A 16 11.73 8.87 6.04
C GLY A 16 11.99 10.37 5.85
N GLY A 17 11.07 11.23 6.29
CA GLY A 17 11.15 12.68 6.11
C GLY A 17 10.69 13.19 4.75
N ALA A 18 9.99 12.38 3.95
CA ALA A 18 9.39 12.81 2.71
C ALA A 18 8.43 14.02 2.90
N PRO A 19 8.27 14.88 1.88
CA PRO A 19 7.38 16.03 1.97
C PRO A 19 5.94 15.63 2.31
N PRO A 20 5.23 16.34 3.20
CA PRO A 20 3.85 16.00 3.56
C PRO A 20 2.89 15.90 2.36
N ALA A 21 3.11 16.72 1.32
CA ALA A 21 2.33 16.64 0.09
C ALA A 21 2.51 15.30 -0.65
N LEU A 22 3.71 14.72 -0.62
CA LEU A 22 3.95 13.39 -1.18
C LEU A 22 3.24 12.31 -0.35
N VAL A 23 3.29 12.42 0.98
CA VAL A 23 2.59 11.48 1.88
C VAL A 23 1.09 11.44 1.56
N VAL A 24 0.45 12.60 1.37
CA VAL A 24 -0.97 12.68 0.98
C VAL A 24 -1.26 11.96 -0.34
N GLU A 25 -0.40 12.11 -1.36
CA GLU A 25 -0.59 11.41 -2.63
C GLU A 25 -0.37 9.89 -2.51
N VAL A 26 0.56 9.47 -1.65
CA VAL A 26 0.79 8.05 -1.33
C VAL A 26 -0.44 7.44 -0.66
N GLU A 27 -0.98 8.06 0.39
CA GLU A 27 -2.13 7.57 1.15
C GLU A 27 -3.39 7.49 0.27
N LYS A 28 -3.63 8.53 -0.54
CA LYS A 28 -4.73 8.52 -1.52
C LYS A 28 -4.61 7.39 -2.53
N ARG A 29 -3.40 7.14 -3.02
CA ARG A 29 -3.15 6.03 -3.96
C ARG A 29 -3.27 4.67 -3.27
N ALA A 30 -2.89 4.57 -2.00
CA ALA A 30 -3.10 3.36 -1.20
C ALA A 30 -4.60 3.04 -1.03
N ASP A 31 -5.44 4.05 -0.78
CA ASP A 31 -6.91 3.88 -0.74
C ASP A 31 -7.50 3.38 -2.06
N GLU A 32 -6.93 3.76 -3.21
CA GLU A 32 -7.31 3.22 -4.52
C GLU A 32 -6.93 1.75 -4.66
N ILE A 33 -5.72 1.38 -4.23
CA ILE A 33 -5.21 0.01 -4.29
C ILE A 33 -6.02 -0.91 -3.36
N VAL A 34 -6.39 -0.43 -2.16
CA VAL A 34 -7.25 -1.16 -1.22
C VAL A 34 -8.59 -1.50 -1.87
N ARG A 35 -9.26 -0.53 -2.49
CA ARG A 35 -10.53 -0.75 -3.19
C ARG A 35 -10.40 -1.73 -4.36
N ALA A 36 -9.30 -1.68 -5.11
CA ALA A 36 -9.03 -2.61 -6.19
C ALA A 36 -8.78 -4.03 -5.67
N ALA A 37 -8.02 -4.17 -4.59
CA ALA A 37 -7.71 -5.45 -3.96
C ALA A 37 -8.98 -6.09 -3.37
N GLU A 38 -9.82 -5.31 -2.69
CA GLU A 38 -11.12 -5.76 -2.17
C GLU A 38 -12.03 -6.30 -3.29
N ALA A 39 -12.08 -5.64 -4.44
CA ALA A 39 -12.88 -6.10 -5.58
C ALA A 39 -12.29 -7.37 -6.24
N LEU A 40 -10.97 -7.54 -6.22
CA LEU A 40 -10.27 -8.67 -6.84
C LEU A 40 -10.25 -9.92 -5.93
N TYR A 41 -10.10 -9.71 -4.63
CA TYR A 41 -9.96 -10.74 -3.61
C TYR A 41 -11.16 -10.70 -2.64
N LEU A 42 -12.33 -11.07 -3.16
CA LEU A 42 -13.64 -10.95 -2.48
C LEU A 42 -13.67 -11.52 -1.05
N ASP A 43 -12.97 -12.63 -0.82
CA ASP A 43 -12.64 -13.15 0.52
C ASP A 43 -11.13 -13.32 0.60
N GLY A 44 -10.45 -12.25 1.04
CA GLY A 44 -9.00 -12.24 1.10
C GLY A 44 -8.48 -13.26 2.12
N THR A 45 -9.20 -13.45 3.23
CA THR A 45 -8.80 -14.38 4.30
C THR A 45 -8.78 -15.84 3.83
N ALA A 46 -9.66 -16.22 2.90
CA ALA A 46 -9.70 -17.55 2.30
C ALA A 46 -8.72 -17.73 1.12
N TYR A 47 -8.01 -16.68 0.69
CA TYR A 47 -7.16 -16.72 -0.51
C TYR A 47 -5.95 -17.67 -0.36
N GLN A 48 -5.90 -18.71 -1.20
CA GLN A 48 -4.88 -19.76 -1.16
C GLN A 48 -3.70 -19.55 -2.14
N GLY A 49 -3.75 -18.51 -2.97
CA GLY A 49 -2.67 -18.22 -3.92
C GLY A 49 -1.46 -17.53 -3.28
N PRO A 50 -0.34 -17.43 -4.02
CA PRO A 50 0.75 -16.55 -3.62
C PRO A 50 0.24 -15.11 -3.56
N SER A 51 0.74 -14.32 -2.60
CA SER A 51 0.52 -12.89 -2.67
C SER A 51 1.14 -12.35 -3.97
N PRO A 52 0.53 -11.35 -4.63
CA PRO A 52 1.16 -10.71 -5.79
C PRO A 52 2.54 -10.17 -5.41
N SER A 53 3.44 -9.99 -6.37
CA SER A 53 4.73 -9.36 -6.07
C SER A 53 4.54 -7.90 -5.62
N GLY A 54 5.47 -7.39 -4.81
CA GLY A 54 5.52 -5.98 -4.45
C GLY A 54 5.60 -5.08 -5.68
N GLU A 55 4.93 -3.94 -5.61
CA GLU A 55 4.79 -2.99 -6.72
C GLU A 55 5.49 -1.67 -6.38
N ASN A 56 6.13 -1.06 -7.39
CA ASN A 56 6.58 0.32 -7.34
C ASN A 56 5.49 1.21 -7.96
N VAL A 57 4.93 2.12 -7.17
CA VAL A 57 3.82 2.97 -7.59
C VAL A 57 4.29 4.41 -7.67
N LEU A 58 4.12 5.02 -8.86
CA LEU A 58 4.45 6.42 -9.10
C LEU A 58 3.28 7.32 -8.70
N VAL A 59 3.58 8.42 -8.01
CA VAL A 59 2.63 9.47 -7.62
C VAL A 59 3.26 10.85 -7.87
N PRO A 60 2.49 11.96 -7.85
CA PRO A 60 3.09 13.27 -7.93
C PRO A 60 4.14 13.49 -6.82
N GLY A 61 5.35 13.91 -7.21
CA GLY A 61 6.45 14.22 -6.27
C GLY A 61 7.26 13.02 -5.76
N GLY A 62 6.96 11.78 -6.19
CA GLY A 62 7.74 10.62 -5.75
C GLY A 62 7.13 9.28 -6.12
N MET A 63 7.59 8.25 -5.42
CA MET A 63 7.08 6.90 -5.54
C MET A 63 6.97 6.25 -4.17
N PHE A 64 6.22 5.15 -4.11
CA PHE A 64 6.24 4.26 -2.97
C PHE A 64 6.28 2.80 -3.41
N VAL A 65 6.81 1.96 -2.52
CA VAL A 65 6.78 0.50 -2.66
C VAL A 65 5.65 -0.03 -1.81
N CYS A 66 4.79 -0.88 -2.37
CA CYS A 66 3.74 -1.54 -1.60
C CYS A 66 3.60 -3.03 -1.91
N GLN A 67 3.01 -3.75 -0.97
CA GLN A 67 2.74 -5.18 -1.05
C GLN A 67 1.29 -5.46 -0.67
N VAL A 68 0.50 -5.99 -1.61
CA VAL A 68 -0.85 -6.48 -1.32
C VAL A 68 -0.74 -7.88 -0.70
N VAL A 69 -1.37 -8.09 0.46
CA VAL A 69 -1.39 -9.37 1.16
C VAL A 69 -2.85 -9.78 1.38
N PRO A 70 -3.45 -10.56 0.46
CA PRO A 70 -4.87 -10.89 0.53
C PRO A 70 -5.29 -11.57 1.82
N ARG A 71 -4.48 -12.49 2.36
CA ARG A 71 -4.77 -13.20 3.61
C ARG A 71 -4.87 -12.30 4.84
N HIS A 72 -4.22 -11.14 4.79
CA HIS A 72 -4.35 -10.14 5.86
C HIS A 72 -5.43 -9.11 5.49
N GLU A 73 -5.90 -9.12 4.24
CA GLU A 73 -6.70 -8.08 3.63
C GLU A 73 -6.00 -6.71 3.75
N ARG A 74 -4.66 -6.69 3.65
CA ARG A 74 -3.86 -5.47 3.83
C ARG A 74 -3.03 -5.12 2.60
N VAL A 75 -2.83 -3.82 2.43
CA VAL A 75 -1.78 -3.26 1.56
C VAL A 75 -0.72 -2.65 2.49
N TYR A 76 0.49 -3.21 2.46
CA TYR A 76 1.60 -2.67 3.24
C TYR A 76 2.41 -1.70 2.40
N ILE A 77 2.57 -0.48 2.90
CA ILE A 77 3.49 0.51 2.33
C ILE A 77 4.85 0.31 2.99
N LEU A 78 5.86 0.00 2.18
CA LEU A 78 7.17 -0.46 2.65
C LEU A 78 8.25 0.62 2.56
N GLN A 79 8.09 1.58 1.64
CA GLN A 79 9.05 2.65 1.43
C GLN A 79 8.39 3.81 0.67
N VAL A 80 8.75 5.05 1.01
CA VAL A 80 8.45 6.25 0.21
C VAL A 80 9.76 6.90 -0.23
N SER A 81 9.82 7.33 -1.49
CA SER A 81 10.98 8.00 -2.08
C SER A 81 10.54 9.25 -2.83
N ALA A 82 11.05 10.42 -2.44
CA ALA A 82 10.80 11.70 -3.11
C ALA A 82 11.85 11.99 -4.19
N TRP A 83 11.52 12.87 -5.14
CA TRP A 83 12.47 13.44 -6.11
C TRP A 83 12.28 14.94 -6.30
#